data_AF-A0A1Z4JI58-F1
#
_entry.id   AF-A0A1Z4JI58-F1
#
_cell.length_a   1.000
_cell.length_b   1.000
_cell.length_c   1.000
_cell.angle_alpha   90.00
_cell.angle_beta   90.00
_cell.angle_gamma   90.00
#
_symmetry.space_group_name_H-M   'P 1'
#
loop_
_entity.id
_entity.type
_entity.pdbx_description
1 polymer ?
#
loop_
_entity_poly.entity_id
_entity_poly.type
_entity_poly.pdbx_seq_one_letter_code
_entity_poly.pdbx_strand_id
1 'polypeptide(L)'
;MNIAAETIPTLEQINQTKSAIDAHIASLNQHPDRREGAMPYYLFHEPGRPIRGTVMIFHGFSARPHQMWRLADYLFQNGFNVYQPSIAGHALMYPDRNWAQVDLKPEYAEPLKDKVQKDPVLQTFLQNFAHNPTATRPGFMQQMGLIARLLLIEPQLLDIVKSLESNNDPDFDRYFTSSHLRYLTEAQARFAELDAMPGAIFTVGLSVGGAVALGLAASRPERVRGVVAYAPLLKIYGEQRRRYVNLAGPLDISELGWDEKLRFPVGCLTAADRFGSQVVMSDESVRSLSNIPTFLVLTENEDAADIETSQDFYQRIGGEGEGHRFFLYPSEDLVPHPMVDPTEVSQNMSNRFWQSLYQETFRFLTTGRANMTNLGRIEQDPGLPIVPGV
;
A
#
# COMPACT_ATOMS: atom_id res chain seq x y z
N MET A 1 -14.79 10.18 22.34
CA MET A 1 -14.67 8.77 22.75
C MET A 1 -13.19 8.43 22.66
N ASN A 2 -12.54 7.99 23.74
CA ASN A 2 -11.13 7.56 23.65
C ASN A 2 -11.14 6.19 22.97
N ILE A 3 -10.53 6.06 21.79
CA ILE A 3 -10.54 4.80 21.03
C ILE A 3 -9.37 3.89 21.42
N ALA A 4 -8.37 4.44 22.12
CA ALA A 4 -7.23 3.71 22.68
C ALA A 4 -7.41 3.52 24.19
N ALA A 5 -8.11 2.45 24.57
CA ALA A 5 -8.20 2.04 25.97
C ALA A 5 -6.87 1.41 26.41
N GLU A 6 -6.32 1.89 27.53
CA GLU A 6 -5.07 1.35 28.05
C GLU A 6 -5.26 -0.10 28.54
N THR A 7 -4.26 -0.93 28.24
CA THR A 7 -4.19 -2.32 28.70
C THR A 7 -2.78 -2.62 29.18
N ILE A 8 -2.63 -3.64 30.01
CA ILE A 8 -1.33 -4.02 30.60
C ILE A 8 -1.00 -5.44 30.12
N PRO A 9 -0.07 -5.60 29.16
CA PRO A 9 0.36 -6.91 28.72
C PRO A 9 1.14 -7.65 29.81
N THR A 10 0.81 -8.92 30.01
CA THR A 10 1.58 -9.82 30.86
C THR A 10 2.87 -10.28 30.16
N LEU A 11 3.83 -10.76 30.94
CA LEU A 11 5.07 -11.36 30.40
C LEU A 11 4.77 -12.53 29.45
N GLU A 12 3.79 -13.37 29.81
CA GLU A 12 3.38 -14.51 28.99
C GLU A 12 2.86 -14.07 27.62
N GLN A 13 1.96 -13.09 27.59
CA GLN A 13 1.38 -12.56 26.34
C GLN A 13 2.44 -11.92 25.45
N ILE A 14 3.36 -11.14 26.03
CA ILE A 14 4.48 -10.55 25.28
C ILE A 14 5.36 -11.67 24.70
N ASN A 15 5.74 -12.67 25.50
CA ASN A 15 6.62 -13.74 25.04
C ASN A 15 5.98 -14.60 23.95
N GLN A 16 4.68 -14.92 24.07
CA GLN A 16 3.94 -15.63 23.04
C GLN A 16 3.88 -14.83 21.74
N THR A 17 3.58 -13.53 21.82
CA THR A 17 3.54 -12.63 20.65
C THR A 17 4.92 -12.53 19.98
N LYS A 18 5.98 -12.29 20.76
CA LYS A 18 7.37 -12.25 20.25
C LYS A 18 7.74 -13.56 19.56
N SER A 19 7.44 -14.70 20.19
CA SER A 19 7.73 -16.02 19.62
C SER A 19 7.02 -16.26 18.28
N ALA A 20 5.76 -15.81 18.14
CA ALA A 20 5.02 -15.92 16.88
C ALA A 20 5.65 -15.08 15.76
N ILE A 21 6.01 -13.83 16.05
CA ILE A 21 6.65 -12.95 15.06
C ILE A 21 8.08 -13.44 14.73
N ASP A 22 8.85 -13.83 15.75
CA ASP A 22 10.23 -14.33 15.57
C ASP A 22 10.26 -15.62 14.75
N ALA A 23 9.25 -16.50 14.88
CA ALA A 23 9.12 -17.68 14.02
C ALA A 23 8.92 -17.31 12.55
N HIS A 24 8.11 -16.29 12.26
CA HIS A 24 7.94 -15.78 10.90
C HIS A 24 9.24 -15.16 10.37
N ILE A 25 9.90 -14.30 11.15
CA ILE A 25 11.20 -13.71 10.79
C ILE A 25 12.25 -14.82 10.53
N ALA A 26 12.29 -15.86 11.36
CA ALA A 26 13.17 -17.00 11.15
C ALA A 26 12.88 -17.73 9.84
N SER A 27 11.61 -17.93 9.47
CA SER A 27 11.23 -18.54 8.19
C SER A 27 11.71 -17.70 6.99
N LEU A 28 11.63 -16.37 7.08
CA LEU A 28 12.08 -15.46 6.03
C LEU A 28 13.61 -15.47 5.92
N ASN A 29 14.32 -15.50 7.04
CA ASN A 29 15.78 -15.58 7.06
C ASN A 29 16.34 -16.86 6.44
N GLN A 30 15.58 -17.95 6.48
CA GLN A 30 15.90 -19.24 5.86
C GLN A 30 15.47 -19.31 4.39
N HIS A 31 14.66 -18.37 3.90
CA HIS A 31 14.19 -18.38 2.52
C HIS A 31 15.35 -18.06 1.56
N PRO A 32 15.55 -18.83 0.48
CA PRO A 32 16.66 -18.60 -0.46
C PRO A 32 16.60 -17.23 -1.11
N ASP A 33 15.38 -16.75 -1.37
CA ASP A 33 15.14 -15.45 -2.02
C ASP A 33 15.01 -14.29 -1.02
N ARG A 34 15.51 -14.39 0.21
CA ARG A 34 15.33 -13.32 1.20
C ARG A 34 15.84 -11.97 0.67
N ARG A 35 15.08 -10.90 0.92
CA ARG A 35 15.46 -9.53 0.58
C ARG A 35 16.06 -8.84 1.80
N GLU A 36 17.34 -8.52 1.71
CA GLU A 36 18.09 -7.86 2.79
C GLU A 36 17.42 -6.53 3.22
N GLY A 37 17.31 -6.32 4.53
CA GLY A 37 16.65 -5.14 5.12
C GLY A 37 15.13 -5.07 4.96
N ALA A 38 14.48 -6.10 4.40
CA ALA A 38 13.03 -6.17 4.23
C ALA A 38 12.34 -7.08 5.25
N MET A 39 12.99 -7.35 6.39
CA MET A 39 12.45 -8.20 7.44
C MET A 39 11.44 -7.43 8.32
N PRO A 40 10.37 -8.09 8.79
CA PRO A 40 9.50 -7.55 9.83
C PRO A 40 10.26 -7.20 11.10
N TYR A 41 9.74 -6.24 11.87
CA TYR A 41 10.22 -5.96 13.23
C TYR A 41 9.10 -5.40 14.12
N TYR A 42 9.33 -5.43 15.43
CA TYR A 42 8.39 -4.92 16.43
C TYR A 42 9.09 -4.08 17.49
N LEU A 43 8.33 -3.16 18.08
CA LEU A 43 8.71 -2.37 19.25
C LEU A 43 7.67 -2.63 20.33
N PHE A 44 8.02 -3.41 21.34
CA PHE A 44 7.14 -3.74 22.47
C PHE A 44 7.68 -3.17 23.77
N HIS A 45 6.78 -2.58 24.54
CA HIS A 45 7.07 -2.14 25.89
C HIS A 45 7.29 -3.35 26.82
N GLU A 46 8.05 -3.14 27.89
CA GLU A 46 8.29 -4.16 28.90
C GLU A 46 6.99 -4.64 29.56
N PRO A 47 6.94 -5.91 30.00
CA PRO A 47 5.79 -6.47 30.71
C PRO A 47 5.35 -5.62 31.89
N GLY A 48 4.04 -5.51 32.10
CA GLY A 48 3.48 -4.72 33.21
C GLY A 48 3.41 -3.22 32.94
N ARG A 49 3.94 -2.72 31.82
CA ARG A 49 3.74 -1.32 31.40
C ARG A 49 2.39 -1.16 30.69
N PRO A 50 1.57 -0.16 31.06
CA PRO A 50 0.37 0.17 30.30
C PRO A 50 0.70 0.57 28.86
N ILE A 51 -0.07 0.04 27.90
CA ILE A 51 -0.01 0.36 26.48
C ILE A 51 -1.37 0.81 25.98
N ARG A 52 -1.38 1.64 24.94
CA ARG A 52 -2.58 2.15 24.25
C ARG A 52 -3.19 1.16 23.25
N GLY A 53 -2.52 0.04 23.03
CA GLY A 53 -2.81 -0.95 21.99
C GLY A 53 -1.57 -1.21 21.13
N THR A 54 -1.74 -1.96 20.04
CA THR A 54 -0.67 -2.25 19.08
C THR A 54 -1.00 -1.66 17.71
N VAL A 55 -0.05 -0.94 17.11
CA VAL A 55 -0.18 -0.36 15.77
C VAL A 55 0.57 -1.24 14.78
N MET A 56 -0.16 -1.79 13.80
CA MET A 56 0.44 -2.45 12.63
C MET A 56 0.70 -1.40 11.54
N ILE A 57 1.95 -1.28 11.08
CA ILE A 57 2.34 -0.27 10.07
C ILE A 57 2.84 -0.95 8.79
N PHE A 58 2.18 -0.67 7.67
CA PHE A 58 2.48 -1.24 6.36
C PHE A 58 3.12 -0.22 5.41
N HIS A 59 4.28 -0.57 4.86
CA HIS A 59 5.04 0.29 3.95
C HIS A 59 4.45 0.33 2.53
N GLY A 60 4.92 1.29 1.72
CA GLY A 60 4.52 1.46 0.32
C GLY A 60 5.11 0.41 -0.63
N PHE A 61 4.61 0.41 -1.86
CA PHE A 61 5.07 -0.53 -2.90
C PHE A 61 6.58 -0.41 -3.14
N SER A 62 7.26 -1.55 -3.32
CA SER A 62 8.72 -1.66 -3.48
C SER A 62 9.60 -1.25 -2.29
N ALA A 63 9.03 -0.60 -1.26
CA ALA A 63 9.73 -0.23 -0.04
C ALA A 63 9.95 -1.45 0.88
N ARG A 64 10.30 -1.18 2.14
CA ARG A 64 10.61 -2.15 3.20
C ARG A 64 9.96 -1.71 4.50
N PRO A 65 9.75 -2.59 5.50
CA PRO A 65 9.09 -2.22 6.76
C PRO A 65 9.65 -0.96 7.42
N HIS A 66 10.97 -0.76 7.36
CA HIS A 66 11.63 0.40 7.96
C HIS A 66 11.30 1.76 7.29
N GLN A 67 10.53 1.80 6.19
CA GLN A 67 10.17 3.05 5.50
C GLN A 67 9.53 4.10 6.43
N MET A 68 8.73 3.64 7.40
CA MET A 68 7.96 4.52 8.29
C MET A 68 8.47 4.45 9.74
N TRP A 69 9.76 4.15 9.93
CA TRP A 69 10.32 3.88 11.26
C TRP A 69 10.25 5.09 12.21
N ARG A 70 10.34 6.33 11.71
CA ARG A 70 10.22 7.54 12.54
C ARG A 70 8.83 7.70 13.13
N LEU A 71 7.79 7.39 12.33
CA LEU A 71 6.42 7.33 12.83
C LEU A 71 6.27 6.20 13.85
N ALA A 72 6.85 5.02 13.58
CA ALA A 72 6.84 3.90 14.50
C ALA A 72 7.48 4.22 15.85
N ASP A 73 8.68 4.82 15.84
CA ASP A 73 9.36 5.26 17.06
C ASP A 73 8.53 6.31 17.80
N TYR A 74 8.01 7.33 17.10
CA TYR A 74 7.15 8.34 17.71
C TYR A 74 5.92 7.73 18.40
N LEU A 75 5.22 6.78 17.75
CA LEU A 75 4.07 6.10 18.35
C LEU A 75 4.49 5.23 19.55
N PHE A 76 5.63 4.54 19.43
CA PHE A 76 6.17 3.72 20.50
C PHE A 76 6.54 4.54 21.74
N GLN A 77 7.28 5.63 21.58
CA GLN A 77 7.63 6.52 22.70
C GLN A 77 6.39 7.08 23.41
N ASN A 78 5.25 7.13 22.72
CA ASN A 78 3.98 7.67 23.24
C ASN A 78 2.95 6.61 23.66
N GLY A 79 3.42 5.38 23.91
CA GLY A 79 2.68 4.36 24.65
C GLY A 79 1.96 3.32 23.78
N PHE A 80 2.20 3.28 22.48
CA PHE A 80 1.76 2.17 21.63
C PHE A 80 2.83 1.09 21.56
N ASN A 81 2.41 -0.17 21.50
CA ASN A 81 3.26 -1.19 20.88
C ASN A 81 3.18 -1.01 19.36
N VAL A 82 4.24 -1.39 18.63
CA VAL A 82 4.27 -1.28 17.17
C VAL A 82 4.75 -2.59 16.56
N TYR A 83 4.08 -3.01 15.48
CA TYR A 83 4.51 -4.11 14.62
C TYR A 83 4.58 -3.64 13.16
N GLN A 84 5.74 -3.78 12.52
CA GLN A 84 5.94 -3.44 11.11
C GLN A 84 6.20 -4.71 10.30
N PRO A 85 5.16 -5.36 9.76
CA PRO A 85 5.31 -6.47 8.83
C PRO A 85 5.73 -5.99 7.44
N SER A 86 6.25 -6.93 6.64
CA SER A 86 6.40 -6.73 5.20
C SER A 86 5.06 -6.97 4.50
N ILE A 87 4.74 -6.17 3.48
CA ILE A 87 3.57 -6.46 2.63
C ILE A 87 3.84 -7.70 1.77
N ALA A 88 2.79 -8.30 1.23
CA ALA A 88 2.86 -9.62 0.59
C ALA A 88 4.01 -9.75 -0.42
N GLY A 89 4.87 -10.75 -0.18
CA GLY A 89 6.06 -11.04 -0.99
C GLY A 89 7.23 -10.06 -0.87
N HIS A 90 7.08 -8.87 -0.27
CA HIS A 90 8.11 -7.82 -0.29
C HIS A 90 9.33 -8.10 0.60
N ALA A 91 9.26 -9.12 1.46
CA ALA A 91 10.39 -9.67 2.18
C ALA A 91 11.32 -10.53 1.29
N LEU A 92 10.93 -10.77 0.03
CA LEU A 92 11.61 -11.65 -0.92
C LEU A 92 12.03 -10.88 -2.19
N MET A 93 13.15 -11.31 -2.78
CA MET A 93 13.68 -10.93 -4.09
C MET A 93 12.84 -11.58 -5.21
N TYR A 94 13.17 -11.31 -6.47
CA TYR A 94 12.48 -11.85 -7.66
C TYR A 94 10.97 -11.59 -7.65
N PRO A 95 10.54 -10.32 -7.82
CA PRO A 95 9.12 -9.94 -7.80
C PRO A 95 8.24 -10.75 -8.76
N ASP A 96 8.79 -11.14 -9.91
CA ASP A 96 8.16 -12.02 -10.92
C ASP A 96 7.74 -13.40 -10.40
N ARG A 97 8.28 -13.82 -9.25
CA ARG A 97 7.95 -15.10 -8.62
C ARG A 97 7.25 -14.90 -7.29
N ASN A 98 7.75 -13.95 -6.51
CA ASN A 98 7.44 -13.88 -5.09
C ASN A 98 6.38 -12.83 -4.74
N TRP A 99 6.20 -11.79 -5.56
CA TRP A 99 5.24 -10.73 -5.27
C TRP A 99 3.85 -11.06 -5.80
N ALA A 100 2.85 -10.36 -5.27
CA ALA A 100 1.49 -10.50 -5.77
C ALA A 100 1.42 -10.04 -7.23
N GLN A 101 0.79 -10.82 -8.10
CA GLN A 101 0.70 -10.56 -9.53
C GLN A 101 -0.69 -10.83 -10.10
N VAL A 102 -0.95 -10.24 -11.26
CA VAL A 102 -2.06 -10.54 -12.14
C VAL A 102 -1.45 -10.72 -13.53
N ASP A 103 -1.49 -11.96 -14.02
CA ASP A 103 -0.83 -12.37 -15.25
C ASP A 103 -1.87 -12.94 -16.21
N LEU A 104 -1.68 -12.69 -17.51
CA LEU A 104 -2.52 -13.29 -18.54
C LEU A 104 -2.17 -14.77 -18.61
N LYS A 105 -3.18 -15.65 -18.65
CA LYS A 105 -2.90 -17.09 -18.72
C LYS A 105 -2.16 -17.46 -20.01
N PRO A 106 -1.30 -18.51 -19.99
CA PRO A 106 -0.45 -18.86 -21.13
C PRO A 106 -1.19 -19.03 -22.46
N GLU A 107 -2.41 -19.57 -22.45
CA GLU A 107 -3.23 -19.76 -23.65
C GLU A 107 -3.62 -18.45 -24.36
N TYR A 108 -3.58 -17.31 -23.67
CA TYR A 108 -3.79 -15.98 -24.24
C TYR A 108 -2.47 -15.20 -24.36
N ALA A 109 -1.57 -15.36 -23.38
CA ALA A 109 -0.29 -14.65 -23.34
C ALA A 109 0.68 -15.11 -24.44
N GLU A 110 0.85 -16.42 -24.64
CA GLU A 110 1.84 -16.94 -25.59
C GLU A 110 1.50 -16.59 -27.05
N PRO A 111 0.25 -16.74 -27.53
CA PRO A 111 -0.10 -16.29 -28.88
C PRO A 111 0.12 -14.78 -29.09
N LEU A 112 -0.14 -13.97 -28.06
CA LEU A 112 0.09 -12.53 -28.14
C LEU A 112 1.58 -12.18 -28.15
N LYS A 113 2.39 -12.81 -27.29
CA LYS A 113 3.87 -12.68 -27.32
C LYS A 113 4.42 -13.04 -28.70
N ASP A 114 3.96 -14.13 -29.31
CA ASP A 114 4.33 -14.53 -30.67
C ASP A 114 4.00 -13.45 -31.70
N LYS A 115 2.82 -12.83 -31.61
CA LYS A 115 2.44 -11.74 -32.51
C LYS A 115 3.29 -10.48 -32.28
N VAL A 116 3.57 -10.12 -31.02
CA VAL A 116 4.45 -9.00 -30.67
C VAL A 116 5.88 -9.23 -31.18
N GLN A 117 6.38 -10.46 -31.12
CA GLN A 117 7.69 -10.84 -31.66
C GLN A 117 7.75 -10.72 -33.19
N LYS A 118 6.65 -10.99 -33.88
CA LYS A 118 6.53 -10.87 -35.35
C LYS A 118 6.25 -9.44 -35.81
N ASP A 119 5.94 -8.52 -34.90
CA ASP A 119 5.62 -7.14 -35.23
C ASP A 119 6.88 -6.26 -35.30
N PRO A 120 7.32 -5.83 -36.50
CA PRO A 120 8.57 -5.10 -36.64
C PRO A 120 8.55 -3.71 -35.98
N VAL A 121 7.36 -3.11 -35.81
CA VAL A 121 7.21 -1.79 -35.16
C VAL A 121 7.44 -1.92 -33.66
N LEU A 122 6.78 -2.89 -33.01
CA LEU A 122 6.98 -3.15 -31.58
C LEU A 122 8.40 -3.64 -31.30
N GLN A 123 8.95 -4.53 -32.12
CA GLN A 123 10.32 -5.01 -31.93
C GLN A 123 11.34 -3.87 -32.03
N THR A 124 11.22 -3.00 -33.04
CA THR A 124 12.11 -1.84 -33.18
C THR A 124 11.98 -0.90 -31.99
N PHE A 125 10.75 -0.64 -31.52
CA PHE A 125 10.52 0.20 -30.35
C PHE A 125 11.16 -0.41 -29.09
N LEU A 126 10.87 -1.67 -28.78
CA LEU A 126 11.38 -2.37 -27.59
C LEU A 126 12.90 -2.45 -27.61
N GLN A 127 13.51 -2.72 -28.77
CA GLN A 127 14.96 -2.72 -28.93
C GLN A 127 15.54 -1.33 -28.67
N ASN A 128 15.02 -0.28 -29.30
CA ASN A 128 15.49 1.09 -29.09
C ASN A 128 15.34 1.53 -27.63
N PHE A 129 14.25 1.13 -26.99
CA PHE A 129 13.98 1.43 -25.60
C PHE A 129 14.97 0.72 -24.67
N ALA A 130 15.21 -0.58 -24.88
CA ALA A 130 16.15 -1.37 -24.10
C ALA A 130 17.61 -0.90 -24.24
N HIS A 131 17.99 -0.33 -25.39
CA HIS A 131 19.34 0.22 -25.63
C HIS A 131 19.49 1.68 -25.20
N ASN A 132 18.42 2.33 -24.73
CA ASN A 132 18.50 3.71 -24.26
C ASN A 132 18.89 3.72 -22.78
N PRO A 133 20.12 4.18 -22.43
CA PRO A 133 20.63 4.10 -21.07
C PRO A 133 19.90 5.03 -20.08
N THR A 134 19.12 5.99 -20.57
CA THR A 134 18.36 6.93 -19.74
C THR A 134 16.85 6.66 -19.74
N ALA A 135 16.38 5.69 -20.55
CA ALA A 135 14.97 5.38 -20.62
C ALA A 135 14.55 4.48 -19.45
N THR A 136 13.82 5.05 -18.49
CA THR A 136 13.28 4.31 -17.35
C THR A 136 11.87 3.77 -17.62
N ARG A 137 11.05 4.54 -18.33
CA ARG A 137 9.70 4.18 -18.78
C ARG A 137 9.33 4.91 -20.09
N PRO A 138 8.47 4.33 -20.95
CA PRO A 138 7.93 5.06 -22.09
C PRO A 138 7.16 6.31 -21.62
N GLY A 139 7.33 7.43 -22.33
CA GLY A 139 6.54 8.64 -22.08
C GLY A 139 5.07 8.44 -22.46
N PHE A 140 4.19 9.35 -22.02
CA PHE A 140 2.74 9.23 -22.22
C PHE A 140 2.33 8.92 -23.67
N MET A 141 2.82 9.70 -24.64
CA MET A 141 2.50 9.47 -26.07
C MET A 141 3.03 8.13 -26.59
N GLN A 142 4.17 7.65 -26.06
CA GLN A 142 4.72 6.35 -26.43
C GLN A 142 3.88 5.21 -25.85
N GLN A 143 3.43 5.33 -24.59
CA GLN A 143 2.51 4.36 -23.98
C GLN A 143 1.22 4.23 -24.79
N MET A 144 0.63 5.36 -25.20
CA MET A 144 -0.56 5.36 -26.06
C MET A 144 -0.31 4.70 -27.43
N GLY A 145 0.85 4.97 -28.04
CA GLY A 145 1.25 4.33 -29.29
C GLY A 145 1.43 2.81 -29.16
N LEU A 146 2.02 2.35 -28.05
CA LEU A 146 2.16 0.93 -27.74
C LEU A 146 0.81 0.24 -27.58
N ILE A 147 -0.10 0.84 -26.79
CA ILE A 147 -1.47 0.33 -26.62
C ILE A 147 -2.16 0.23 -27.98
N ALA A 148 -2.13 1.30 -28.78
CA ALA A 148 -2.77 1.31 -30.09
C ALA A 148 -2.21 0.21 -31.01
N ARG A 149 -0.89 0.00 -31.00
CA ARG A 149 -0.25 -1.06 -31.80
C ARG A 149 -0.62 -2.46 -31.30
N LEU A 150 -0.67 -2.68 -29.98
CA LEU A 150 -1.11 -3.95 -29.39
C LEU A 150 -2.55 -4.28 -29.77
N LEU A 151 -3.46 -3.31 -29.74
CA LEU A 151 -4.86 -3.49 -30.13
C LEU A 151 -5.03 -3.77 -31.63
N LEU A 152 -4.14 -3.26 -32.49
CA LEU A 152 -4.13 -3.61 -33.92
C LEU A 152 -3.72 -5.07 -34.15
N ILE A 153 -2.83 -5.60 -33.31
CA ILE A 153 -2.30 -6.95 -33.40
C ILE A 153 -3.26 -7.98 -32.78
N GLU A 154 -3.90 -7.62 -31.68
CA GLU A 154 -4.88 -8.43 -30.98
C GLU A 154 -6.07 -7.57 -30.53
N PRO A 155 -7.11 -7.43 -31.38
CA PRO A 155 -8.31 -6.66 -31.03
C PRO A 155 -9.05 -7.20 -29.80
N GLN A 156 -8.95 -8.50 -29.50
CA GLN A 156 -9.61 -9.11 -28.34
C GLN A 156 -9.03 -8.63 -27.00
N LEU A 157 -7.86 -7.97 -27.01
CA LEU A 157 -7.27 -7.37 -25.82
C LEU A 157 -8.20 -6.38 -25.12
N LEU A 158 -9.07 -5.68 -25.85
CA LEU A 158 -10.03 -4.77 -25.22
C LEU A 158 -11.01 -5.52 -24.31
N ASP A 159 -11.53 -6.65 -24.75
CA ASP A 159 -12.46 -7.46 -23.96
C ASP A 159 -11.75 -8.13 -22.77
N ILE A 160 -10.52 -8.61 -23.01
CA ILE A 160 -9.67 -9.19 -21.96
C ILE A 160 -9.39 -8.17 -20.86
N VAL A 161 -8.95 -6.97 -21.21
CA VAL A 161 -8.62 -5.90 -20.23
C VAL A 161 -9.85 -5.36 -19.54
N LYS A 162 -11.00 -5.32 -20.24
CA LYS A 162 -12.26 -4.91 -19.61
C LYS A 162 -12.59 -5.81 -18.42
N SER A 163 -12.35 -7.13 -18.51
CA SER A 163 -12.56 -8.04 -17.37
C SER A 163 -11.63 -7.78 -16.17
N LEU A 164 -10.50 -7.09 -16.40
CA LEU A 164 -9.59 -6.65 -15.35
C LEU A 164 -10.04 -5.31 -14.73
N GLU A 165 -10.52 -4.38 -15.56
CA GLU A 165 -10.97 -3.04 -15.14
C GLU A 165 -12.31 -3.06 -14.40
N SER A 166 -13.17 -4.04 -14.70
CA SER A 166 -14.50 -4.22 -14.10
C SER A 166 -14.45 -5.00 -12.78
N ASN A 167 -15.17 -4.48 -11.78
CA ASN A 167 -15.33 -5.16 -10.48
C ASN A 167 -16.19 -6.42 -10.65
N ASN A 168 -15.71 -7.57 -10.16
CA ASN A 168 -16.40 -8.85 -10.20
C ASN A 168 -16.79 -9.33 -11.61
N ASP A 169 -16.03 -8.98 -12.64
CA ASP A 169 -16.27 -9.49 -13.98
C ASP A 169 -16.06 -11.02 -14.03
N PRO A 170 -17.05 -11.81 -14.49
CA PRO A 170 -16.97 -13.26 -14.49
C PRO A 170 -15.91 -13.82 -15.45
N ASP A 171 -15.47 -13.04 -16.44
CA ASP A 171 -14.43 -13.43 -17.37
C ASP A 171 -13.02 -13.17 -16.82
N PHE A 172 -12.86 -12.52 -15.66
CA PHE A 172 -11.54 -12.30 -15.08
C PHE A 172 -10.79 -13.62 -14.85
N ASP A 173 -11.41 -14.56 -14.16
CA ASP A 173 -10.81 -15.87 -13.86
C ASP A 173 -10.67 -16.73 -15.11
N ARG A 174 -11.35 -16.37 -16.21
CA ARG A 174 -11.12 -16.99 -17.51
C ARG A 174 -9.77 -16.55 -18.07
N TYR A 175 -9.46 -15.25 -18.07
CA TYR A 175 -8.27 -14.70 -18.74
C TYR A 175 -7.02 -14.66 -17.86
N PHE A 176 -7.15 -14.44 -16.55
CA PHE A 176 -6.02 -14.12 -15.68
C PHE A 176 -5.76 -15.19 -14.63
N THR A 177 -4.48 -15.36 -14.30
CA THR A 177 -4.04 -15.95 -13.03
C THR A 177 -3.74 -14.78 -12.10
N SER A 178 -4.22 -14.84 -10.85
CA SER A 178 -3.97 -13.76 -9.92
C SER A 178 -3.74 -14.21 -8.49
N SER A 179 -2.82 -13.50 -7.84
CA SER A 179 -2.53 -13.65 -6.42
C SER A 179 -2.72 -12.34 -5.66
N HIS A 180 -3.53 -11.39 -6.17
CA HIS A 180 -3.79 -10.10 -5.52
C HIS A 180 -4.37 -10.26 -4.10
N LEU A 181 -5.13 -11.31 -3.84
CA LEU A 181 -5.66 -11.62 -2.50
C LEU A 181 -4.58 -11.89 -1.46
N ARG A 182 -3.32 -12.20 -1.87
CA ARG A 182 -2.20 -12.37 -0.95
C ARG A 182 -1.96 -11.14 -0.08
N TYR A 183 -2.25 -9.95 -0.59
CA TYR A 183 -2.18 -8.72 0.20
C TYR A 183 -3.05 -8.78 1.46
N LEU A 184 -4.26 -9.34 1.38
CA LEU A 184 -5.13 -9.53 2.54
C LEU A 184 -4.72 -10.74 3.38
N THR A 185 -4.54 -11.90 2.74
CA THR A 185 -4.32 -13.15 3.48
C THR A 185 -3.01 -13.14 4.25
N GLU A 186 -1.94 -12.56 3.68
CA GLU A 186 -0.68 -12.43 4.40
C GLU A 186 -0.78 -11.38 5.51
N ALA A 187 -1.48 -10.26 5.31
CA ALA A 187 -1.72 -9.28 6.38
C ALA A 187 -2.54 -9.88 7.54
N GLN A 188 -3.52 -10.73 7.25
CA GLN A 188 -4.27 -11.48 8.26
C GLN A 188 -3.38 -12.49 9.00
N ALA A 189 -2.45 -13.15 8.32
CA ALA A 189 -1.48 -14.02 8.98
C ALA A 189 -0.57 -13.24 9.94
N ARG A 190 -0.11 -12.05 9.54
CA ARG A 190 0.66 -11.13 10.42
C ARG A 190 -0.18 -10.62 11.58
N PHE A 191 -1.47 -10.37 11.37
CA PHE A 191 -2.39 -9.97 12.43
C PHE A 191 -2.56 -11.06 13.49
N ALA A 192 -2.66 -12.34 13.07
CA ALA A 192 -2.81 -13.48 13.98
C ALA A 192 -1.57 -13.69 14.89
N GLU A 193 -0.38 -13.22 14.48
CA GLU A 193 0.81 -13.23 15.34
C GLU A 193 0.63 -12.35 16.59
N LEU A 194 -0.34 -11.43 16.58
CA LEU A 194 -0.70 -10.59 17.72
C LEU A 194 -1.80 -11.19 18.60
N ASP A 195 -2.30 -12.40 18.38
CA ASP A 195 -3.45 -12.97 19.10
C ASP A 195 -3.29 -12.96 20.64
N ALA A 196 -2.08 -13.18 21.15
CA ALA A 196 -1.81 -13.14 22.59
C ALA A 196 -1.74 -11.70 23.15
N MET A 197 -1.43 -10.69 22.32
CA MET A 197 -1.25 -9.31 22.75
C MET A 197 -2.60 -8.68 23.13
N PRO A 198 -2.80 -8.17 24.37
CA PRO A 198 -4.09 -7.61 24.73
C PRO A 198 -4.34 -6.24 24.09
N GLY A 199 -5.61 -5.82 24.13
CA GLY A 199 -6.04 -4.48 23.73
C GLY A 199 -6.38 -4.33 22.25
N ALA A 200 -6.62 -3.09 21.87
CA ALA A 200 -6.99 -2.70 20.52
C ALA A 200 -5.81 -2.85 19.55
N ILE A 201 -6.13 -3.21 18.31
CA ILE A 201 -5.22 -3.09 17.18
C ILE A 201 -5.59 -1.86 16.35
N PHE A 202 -4.59 -1.16 15.85
CA PHE A 202 -4.73 -0.09 14.88
C PHE A 202 -3.90 -0.44 13.65
N THR A 203 -4.35 0.00 12.48
CA THR A 203 -3.61 -0.22 11.23
C THR A 203 -3.25 1.10 10.60
N VAL A 204 -2.00 1.25 10.18
CA VAL A 204 -1.48 2.44 9.52
C VAL A 204 -0.77 1.99 8.24
N GLY A 205 -0.89 2.74 7.15
CA GLY A 205 -0.11 2.42 5.97
C GLY A 205 -0.04 3.51 4.90
N LEU A 206 0.96 3.37 4.04
CA LEU A 206 1.23 4.28 2.91
C LEU A 206 0.99 3.55 1.59
N SER A 207 0.34 4.18 0.61
CA SER A 207 0.22 3.63 -0.76
C SER A 207 -0.45 2.25 -0.76
N VAL A 208 0.19 1.23 -1.34
CA VAL A 208 -0.25 -0.17 -1.24
C VAL A 208 -0.38 -0.63 0.21
N GLY A 209 0.51 -0.20 1.11
CA GLY A 209 0.38 -0.44 2.55
C GLY A 209 -0.86 0.22 3.16
N GLY A 210 -1.28 1.38 2.64
CA GLY A 210 -2.54 2.03 3.03
C GLY A 210 -3.76 1.21 2.61
N ALA A 211 -3.75 0.66 1.41
CA ALA A 211 -4.77 -0.29 0.97
C ALA A 211 -4.78 -1.57 1.83
N VAL A 212 -3.61 -2.11 2.19
CA VAL A 212 -3.49 -3.29 3.07
C VAL A 212 -4.04 -2.99 4.46
N ALA A 213 -3.72 -1.83 5.03
CA ALA A 213 -4.25 -1.38 6.31
C ALA A 213 -5.79 -1.31 6.31
N LEU A 214 -6.37 -0.70 5.28
CA LEU A 214 -7.83 -0.62 5.10
C LEU A 214 -8.47 -2.00 4.93
N GLY A 215 -7.92 -2.84 4.04
CA GLY A 215 -8.42 -4.19 3.80
C GLY A 215 -8.35 -5.09 5.04
N LEU A 216 -7.24 -5.02 5.79
CA LEU A 216 -7.09 -5.77 7.04
C LEU A 216 -8.13 -5.33 8.08
N ALA A 217 -8.29 -4.02 8.26
CA ALA A 217 -9.28 -3.47 9.19
C ALA A 217 -10.71 -3.87 8.84
N ALA A 218 -11.07 -3.80 7.56
CA ALA A 218 -12.36 -4.24 7.05
C ALA A 218 -12.62 -5.74 7.34
N SER A 219 -11.58 -6.57 7.26
CA SER A 219 -11.69 -8.01 7.52
C SER A 219 -11.62 -8.40 9.00
N ARG A 220 -11.22 -7.48 9.88
CA ARG A 220 -11.03 -7.70 11.33
C ARG A 220 -11.72 -6.64 12.20
N PRO A 221 -13.01 -6.31 11.96
CA PRO A 221 -13.72 -5.25 12.68
C PRO A 221 -13.90 -5.53 14.18
N GLU A 222 -13.77 -6.79 14.59
CA GLU A 222 -13.89 -7.22 15.99
C GLU A 222 -12.78 -6.67 16.89
N ARG A 223 -11.62 -6.33 16.32
CA ARG A 223 -10.41 -5.99 17.09
C ARG A 223 -9.65 -4.78 16.55
N VAL A 224 -9.81 -4.43 15.27
CA VAL A 224 -9.26 -3.18 14.72
C VAL A 224 -10.15 -2.00 15.11
N ARG A 225 -9.58 -0.99 15.78
CA ARG A 225 -10.32 0.15 16.34
C ARG A 225 -10.13 1.48 15.60
N GLY A 226 -9.20 1.52 14.66
CA GLY A 226 -9.00 2.69 13.80
C GLY A 226 -7.94 2.45 12.74
N VAL A 227 -8.08 3.17 11.63
CA VAL A 227 -7.19 3.09 10.47
C VAL A 227 -6.67 4.46 10.09
N VAL A 228 -5.38 4.57 9.79
CA VAL A 228 -4.80 5.75 9.13
C VAL A 228 -4.18 5.31 7.80
N ALA A 229 -4.64 5.89 6.70
CA ALA A 229 -4.12 5.56 5.38
C ALA A 229 -3.61 6.83 4.67
N TYR A 230 -2.31 6.84 4.41
CA TYR A 230 -1.63 7.89 3.64
C TYR A 230 -1.64 7.48 2.17
N ALA A 231 -2.25 8.30 1.31
CA ALA A 231 -2.32 8.09 -0.14
C ALA A 231 -2.61 6.61 -0.55
N PRO A 232 -3.67 5.96 -0.03
CA PRO A 232 -3.90 4.53 -0.28
C PRO A 232 -4.07 4.23 -1.77
N LEU A 233 -3.40 3.20 -2.28
CA LEU A 233 -3.55 2.76 -3.66
C LEU A 233 -4.86 1.95 -3.83
N LEU A 234 -5.98 2.65 -3.93
CA LEU A 234 -7.29 2.04 -4.22
C LEU A 234 -7.54 1.84 -5.71
N LYS A 235 -6.92 2.68 -6.53
CA LYS A 235 -6.89 2.61 -7.99
C LYS A 235 -5.66 3.36 -8.48
N ILE A 236 -5.04 2.88 -9.54
CA ILE A 236 -3.89 3.54 -10.17
C ILE A 236 -4.32 4.90 -10.73
N TYR A 237 -3.50 5.92 -10.44
CA TYR A 237 -3.66 7.28 -10.94
C TYR A 237 -3.76 7.32 -12.48
N GLY A 238 -4.81 7.98 -12.97
CA GLY A 238 -5.01 8.31 -14.38
C GLY A 238 -5.46 7.13 -15.24
N GLU A 239 -6.64 7.25 -15.88
CA GLU A 239 -7.24 6.18 -16.68
C GLU A 239 -6.32 5.60 -17.76
N GLN A 240 -5.58 6.46 -18.46
CA GLN A 240 -4.66 6.01 -19.51
C GLN A 240 -3.48 5.22 -18.95
N ARG A 241 -2.94 5.64 -17.80
CA ARG A 241 -1.84 4.94 -17.13
C ARG A 241 -2.33 3.62 -16.55
N ARG A 242 -3.49 3.61 -15.90
CA ARG A 242 -4.13 2.38 -15.42
C ARG A 242 -4.35 1.39 -16.57
N ARG A 243 -4.88 1.85 -17.70
CA ARG A 243 -5.06 1.02 -18.90
C ARG A 243 -3.75 0.52 -19.47
N TYR A 244 -2.71 1.36 -19.52
CA TYR A 244 -1.36 0.94 -19.90
C TYR A 244 -0.85 -0.17 -18.98
N VAL A 245 -0.93 0.01 -17.66
CA VAL A 245 -0.50 -0.99 -16.67
C VAL A 245 -1.27 -2.29 -16.85
N ASN A 246 -2.59 -2.22 -17.00
CA ASN A 246 -3.46 -3.38 -17.16
C ASN A 246 -3.31 -4.11 -18.50
N LEU A 247 -2.76 -3.43 -19.53
CA LEU A 247 -2.40 -4.04 -20.81
C LEU A 247 -0.98 -4.60 -20.81
N ALA A 248 -0.02 -3.87 -20.25
CA ALA A 248 1.40 -4.18 -20.31
C ALA A 248 1.82 -5.22 -19.25
N GLY A 249 1.21 -5.16 -18.05
CA GLY A 249 1.48 -6.05 -16.92
C GLY A 249 1.28 -7.52 -17.23
N PRO A 250 0.09 -7.92 -17.71
CA PRO A 250 -0.18 -9.31 -18.05
C PRO A 250 0.67 -9.86 -19.21
N LEU A 251 1.42 -9.00 -19.91
CA LEU A 251 2.34 -9.36 -21.00
C LEU A 251 3.80 -9.44 -20.56
N ASP A 252 4.06 -9.32 -19.25
CA ASP A 252 5.40 -9.35 -18.65
C ASP A 252 6.33 -8.22 -19.17
N ILE A 253 5.74 -7.09 -19.57
CA ILE A 253 6.52 -5.88 -19.87
C ILE A 253 6.94 -5.28 -18.52
N SER A 254 8.22 -5.41 -18.17
CA SER A 254 8.75 -4.93 -16.89
C SER A 254 8.84 -3.40 -16.82
N GLU A 255 8.47 -2.81 -15.68
CA GLU A 255 8.80 -1.42 -15.33
C GLU A 255 9.96 -1.41 -14.33
N LEU A 256 10.84 -0.41 -14.42
CA LEU A 256 11.95 -0.24 -13.48
C LEU A 256 11.42 0.27 -12.13
N GLY A 257 11.61 -0.53 -11.07
CA GLY A 257 11.40 -0.11 -9.69
C GLY A 257 12.53 0.80 -9.19
N TRP A 258 12.26 1.58 -8.14
CA TRP A 258 13.17 2.57 -7.52
C TRP A 258 14.49 1.99 -6.95
N ASP A 259 14.64 0.67 -6.95
CA ASP A 259 15.87 -0.05 -6.59
C ASP A 259 16.37 -0.76 -7.87
N GLU A 260 17.57 -0.41 -8.35
CA GLU A 260 18.15 -0.93 -9.59
C GLU A 260 18.27 -2.47 -9.60
N LYS A 261 18.24 -3.11 -8.42
CA LYS A 261 18.26 -4.57 -8.24
C LYS A 261 16.86 -5.20 -8.15
N LEU A 262 15.80 -4.40 -8.19
CA LEU A 262 14.41 -4.81 -7.99
C LEU A 262 13.55 -4.40 -9.19
N ARG A 263 13.78 -5.07 -10.33
CA ARG A 263 12.87 -5.00 -11.48
C ARG A 263 11.63 -5.84 -11.16
N PHE A 264 10.45 -5.27 -11.37
CA PHE A 264 9.19 -5.99 -11.17
C PHE A 264 8.35 -5.98 -12.45
N PRO A 265 7.59 -7.06 -12.70
CA PRO A 265 6.61 -7.06 -13.78
C PRO A 265 5.52 -6.03 -13.48
N VAL A 266 5.01 -5.37 -14.52
CA VAL A 266 3.87 -4.45 -14.38
C VAL A 266 2.62 -5.20 -13.83
N GLY A 267 2.55 -6.53 -13.95
CA GLY A 267 1.55 -7.37 -13.30
C GLY A 267 1.50 -7.23 -11.77
N CYS A 268 2.60 -6.82 -11.11
CA CYS A 268 2.59 -6.48 -9.70
C CYS A 268 1.78 -5.21 -9.41
N LEU A 269 1.86 -4.20 -10.27
CA LEU A 269 1.05 -2.98 -10.15
C LEU A 269 -0.43 -3.28 -10.43
N THR A 270 -0.71 -4.15 -11.40
CA THR A 270 -2.07 -4.64 -11.67
C THR A 270 -2.65 -5.38 -10.47
N ALA A 271 -1.86 -6.21 -9.77
CA ALA A 271 -2.31 -6.87 -8.55
C ALA A 271 -2.65 -5.87 -7.43
N ALA A 272 -1.84 -4.82 -7.29
CA ALA A 272 -2.08 -3.77 -6.31
C ALA A 272 -3.34 -2.94 -6.65
N ASP A 273 -3.53 -2.55 -7.92
CA ASP A 273 -4.77 -1.91 -8.42
C ASP A 273 -5.99 -2.77 -8.15
N ARG A 274 -5.92 -4.07 -8.48
CA ARG A 274 -7.03 -5.00 -8.28
C ARG A 274 -7.35 -5.20 -6.81
N PHE A 275 -6.34 -5.31 -5.95
CA PHE A 275 -6.55 -5.41 -4.51
C PHE A 275 -7.29 -4.17 -3.95
N GLY A 276 -6.83 -2.97 -4.31
CA GLY A 276 -7.50 -1.72 -3.94
C GLY A 276 -8.95 -1.66 -4.46
N SER A 277 -9.12 -1.86 -5.76
CA SER A 277 -10.41 -1.64 -6.46
C SER A 277 -11.45 -2.73 -6.23
N GLN A 278 -11.03 -3.97 -5.95
CA GLN A 278 -11.96 -5.07 -5.73
C GLN A 278 -12.11 -5.49 -4.28
N VAL A 279 -11.03 -5.49 -3.49
CA VAL A 279 -11.10 -5.96 -2.10
C VAL A 279 -11.46 -4.81 -1.17
N VAL A 280 -10.67 -3.74 -1.18
CA VAL A 280 -10.87 -2.59 -0.27
C VAL A 280 -12.13 -1.81 -0.62
N MET A 281 -12.39 -1.63 -1.92
CA MET A 281 -13.55 -0.90 -2.43
C MET A 281 -14.85 -1.73 -2.54
N SER A 282 -14.82 -3.01 -2.15
CA SER A 282 -16.03 -3.86 -2.14
C SER A 282 -17.11 -3.34 -1.19
N ASP A 283 -18.37 -3.65 -1.49
CA ASP A 283 -19.48 -3.28 -0.60
C ASP A 283 -19.41 -3.95 0.77
N GLU A 284 -18.75 -5.10 0.88
CA GLU A 284 -18.48 -5.73 2.18
C GLU A 284 -17.45 -4.92 2.98
N SER A 285 -16.32 -4.59 2.37
CA SER A 285 -15.27 -3.80 3.05
C SER A 285 -15.77 -2.41 3.43
N VAL A 286 -16.50 -1.74 2.55
CA VAL A 286 -17.09 -0.42 2.81
C VAL A 286 -18.07 -0.47 3.98
N ARG A 287 -18.97 -1.47 4.04
CA ARG A 287 -19.91 -1.65 5.16
C ARG A 287 -19.22 -1.95 6.48
N SER A 288 -18.11 -2.68 6.44
CA SER A 288 -17.30 -2.95 7.63
C SER A 288 -16.60 -1.66 8.10
N LEU A 289 -15.93 -0.96 7.19
CA LEU A 289 -15.17 0.26 7.47
C LEU A 289 -16.02 1.45 7.87
N SER A 290 -17.30 1.52 7.49
CA SER A 290 -18.21 2.57 7.98
C SER A 290 -18.38 2.58 9.51
N ASN A 291 -18.00 1.49 10.19
CA ASN A 291 -18.05 1.38 11.65
C ASN A 291 -16.67 1.49 12.31
N ILE A 292 -15.61 1.72 11.52
CA ILE A 292 -14.23 1.82 12.00
C ILE A 292 -13.71 3.24 11.70
N PRO A 293 -13.40 4.06 12.72
CA PRO A 293 -12.81 5.36 12.51
C PRO A 293 -11.63 5.28 11.54
N THR A 294 -11.70 6.04 10.45
CA THR A 294 -10.71 6.02 9.37
C THR A 294 -10.23 7.43 9.12
N PHE A 295 -8.91 7.61 9.04
CA PHE A 295 -8.28 8.88 8.69
C PHE A 295 -7.51 8.73 7.38
N LEU A 296 -7.96 9.41 6.34
CA LEU A 296 -7.29 9.47 5.04
C LEU A 296 -6.51 10.76 4.92
N VAL A 297 -5.27 10.66 4.46
CA VAL A 297 -4.43 11.82 4.12
C VAL A 297 -3.91 11.65 2.70
N LEU A 298 -4.25 12.61 1.84
CA LEU A 298 -3.91 12.62 0.42
C LEU A 298 -3.05 13.85 0.08
N THR A 299 -2.55 13.90 -1.15
CA THR A 299 -1.89 15.07 -1.73
C THR A 299 -2.39 15.28 -3.16
N GLU A 300 -2.54 16.54 -3.59
CA GLU A 300 -2.81 16.88 -4.99
C GLU A 300 -1.61 16.55 -5.91
N ASN A 301 -0.40 16.46 -5.34
CA ASN A 301 0.82 16.07 -6.07
C ASN A 301 0.95 14.54 -6.22
N GLU A 302 -0.15 13.86 -6.53
CA GLU A 302 -0.19 12.41 -6.73
C GLU A 302 0.35 11.98 -8.10
N ASP A 303 1.03 10.84 -8.12
CA ASP A 303 1.46 10.13 -9.33
C ASP A 303 1.28 8.62 -9.28
N ALA A 304 0.73 8.09 -8.18
CA ALA A 304 0.55 6.67 -7.97
C ALA A 304 -0.92 6.31 -7.75
N ALA A 305 -1.61 6.95 -6.82
CA ALA A 305 -3.00 6.65 -6.51
C ALA A 305 -3.99 7.70 -7.03
N ASP A 306 -5.16 7.24 -7.44
CA ASP A 306 -6.25 8.07 -7.94
C ASP A 306 -6.95 8.82 -6.77
N ILE A 307 -6.91 10.16 -6.83
CA ILE A 307 -7.44 11.03 -5.78
C ILE A 307 -8.96 10.92 -5.71
N GLU A 308 -9.65 10.99 -6.84
CA GLU A 308 -11.12 10.94 -6.93
C GLU A 308 -11.64 9.63 -6.34
N THR A 309 -11.02 8.50 -6.68
CA THR A 309 -11.37 7.19 -6.10
C THR A 309 -11.25 7.18 -4.57
N SER A 310 -10.20 7.81 -4.02
CA SER A 310 -10.00 7.88 -2.57
C SER A 310 -10.99 8.81 -1.88
N GLN A 311 -11.39 9.90 -2.53
CA GLN A 311 -12.45 10.80 -2.06
C GLN A 311 -13.82 10.12 -2.10
N ASP A 312 -14.15 9.41 -3.18
CA ASP A 312 -15.38 8.64 -3.31
C ASP A 312 -15.45 7.54 -2.24
N PHE A 313 -14.34 6.83 -2.01
CA PHE A 313 -14.23 5.86 -0.94
C PHE A 313 -14.54 6.48 0.43
N TYR A 314 -13.96 7.64 0.75
CA TYR A 314 -14.22 8.36 2.00
C TYR A 314 -15.71 8.68 2.17
N GLN A 315 -16.39 9.10 1.11
CA GLN A 315 -17.82 9.35 1.15
C GLN A 315 -18.62 8.05 1.34
N ARG A 316 -18.23 6.97 0.65
CA ARG A 316 -18.91 5.66 0.73
C ARG A 316 -18.84 5.03 2.12
N ILE A 317 -17.78 5.26 2.89
CA ILE A 317 -17.71 4.81 4.29
C ILE A 317 -18.50 5.71 5.25
N GLY A 318 -19.01 6.86 4.80
CA GLY A 318 -19.86 7.77 5.60
C GLY A 318 -19.21 9.12 5.93
N GLY A 319 -17.95 9.32 5.55
CA GLY A 319 -17.23 10.58 5.72
C GLY A 319 -17.19 11.11 7.17
N GLU A 320 -17.18 12.44 7.31
CA GLU A 320 -17.06 13.06 8.64
C GLU A 320 -18.27 12.77 9.54
N GLY A 321 -19.46 12.56 8.93
CA GLY A 321 -20.71 12.27 9.64
C GLY A 321 -20.62 11.00 10.48
N GLU A 322 -19.93 9.97 9.99
CA GLU A 322 -19.68 8.71 10.70
C GLU A 322 -18.35 8.73 11.50
N GLY A 323 -17.75 9.91 11.66
CA GLY A 323 -16.56 10.09 12.49
C GLY A 323 -15.24 9.80 11.79
N HIS A 324 -15.22 9.62 10.45
CA HIS A 324 -13.99 9.54 9.67
C HIS A 324 -13.33 10.92 9.53
N ARG A 325 -12.05 10.95 9.15
CA ARG A 325 -11.29 12.18 8.90
C ARG A 325 -10.62 12.11 7.53
N PHE A 326 -10.48 13.27 6.90
CA PHE A 326 -9.91 13.40 5.58
C PHE A 326 -9.11 14.70 5.50
N PHE A 327 -7.90 14.61 4.96
CA PHE A 327 -7.11 15.79 4.61
C PHE A 327 -6.48 15.60 3.23
N LEU A 328 -6.49 16.66 2.42
CA LEU A 328 -5.83 16.70 1.12
C LEU A 328 -4.84 17.87 1.18
N TYR A 329 -3.54 17.56 1.10
CA TYR A 329 -2.53 18.59 0.91
C TYR A 329 -2.71 19.22 -0.48
N PRO A 330 -2.86 20.55 -0.57
CA PRO A 330 -2.95 21.23 -1.85
C PRO A 330 -1.60 21.21 -2.58
N SER A 331 -1.62 21.42 -3.90
CA SER A 331 -0.43 21.29 -4.74
C SER A 331 0.72 22.23 -4.32
N GLU A 332 0.40 23.44 -3.86
CA GLU A 332 1.36 24.45 -3.39
C GLU A 332 2.13 24.05 -2.11
N ASP A 333 1.62 23.08 -1.35
CA ASP A 333 2.28 22.57 -0.14
C ASP A 333 3.47 21.64 -0.48
N LEU A 334 3.63 21.26 -1.76
CA LEU A 334 4.75 20.44 -2.26
C LEU A 334 4.96 19.14 -1.46
N VAL A 335 3.86 18.51 -1.03
CA VAL A 335 3.88 17.20 -0.35
C VAL A 335 3.78 16.09 -1.40
N PRO A 336 4.77 15.21 -1.55
CA PRO A 336 4.74 14.15 -2.56
C PRO A 336 3.92 12.93 -2.10
N HIS A 337 3.63 11.99 -3.02
CA HIS A 337 2.98 10.70 -2.70
C HIS A 337 3.60 9.98 -1.48
N PRO A 338 4.92 9.71 -1.42
CA PRO A 338 5.58 9.23 -0.21
C PRO A 338 5.72 10.35 0.84
N MET A 339 4.62 10.69 1.50
CA MET A 339 4.53 11.87 2.38
C MET A 339 5.05 11.65 3.82
N VAL A 340 5.40 10.41 4.19
CA VAL A 340 5.54 10.04 5.60
C VAL A 340 6.95 10.27 6.14
N ASP A 341 7.98 9.78 5.44
CA ASP A 341 9.36 9.99 5.88
C ASP A 341 9.89 11.34 5.36
N PRO A 342 10.31 12.26 6.23
CA PRO A 342 10.80 13.58 5.81
C PRO A 342 12.08 13.56 4.97
N THR A 343 12.79 12.43 4.94
CA THR A 343 14.01 12.25 4.15
C THR A 343 13.74 11.68 2.76
N GLU A 344 12.52 11.20 2.48
CA GLU A 344 12.13 10.77 1.15
C GLU A 344 11.87 11.99 0.25
N VAL A 345 12.55 11.99 -0.90
CA VAL A 345 12.36 12.99 -1.96
C VAL A 345 11.75 12.29 -3.16
N SER A 346 10.59 12.75 -3.59
CA SER A 346 9.93 12.29 -4.81
C SER A 346 9.49 13.50 -5.62
N GLN A 347 9.69 13.47 -6.94
CA GLN A 347 9.37 14.59 -7.82
C GLN A 347 10.01 15.93 -7.39
N ASN A 348 11.21 15.88 -6.78
CA ASN A 348 11.90 17.03 -6.17
C ASN A 348 11.14 17.70 -5.01
N MET A 349 10.19 16.98 -4.41
CA MET A 349 9.36 17.42 -3.29
C MET A 349 9.63 16.56 -2.05
N SER A 350 9.34 17.11 -0.87
CA SER A 350 9.47 16.44 0.44
C SER A 350 8.42 17.01 1.38
N ASN A 351 7.84 16.20 2.26
CA ASN A 351 6.82 16.69 3.19
C ASN A 351 7.43 17.56 4.30
N ARG A 352 7.19 18.88 4.27
CA ARG A 352 7.62 19.83 5.32
C ARG A 352 6.72 19.80 6.56
N PHE A 353 5.53 19.20 6.46
CA PHE A 353 4.51 19.10 7.50
C PHE A 353 4.52 17.74 8.22
N TRP A 354 5.58 16.93 8.03
CA TRP A 354 5.64 15.56 8.55
C TRP A 354 5.48 15.47 10.09
N GLN A 355 5.95 16.47 10.85
CA GLN A 355 5.80 16.48 12.31
C GLN A 355 4.34 16.67 12.73
N SER A 356 3.61 17.59 12.09
CA SER A 356 2.18 17.77 12.35
C SER A 356 1.37 16.58 11.85
N LEU A 357 1.76 15.94 10.74
CA LEU A 357 1.20 14.66 10.29
C LEU A 357 1.31 13.57 11.37
N TYR A 358 2.47 13.44 12.02
CA TYR A 358 2.69 12.43 13.06
C TYR A 358 1.86 12.75 14.31
N GLN A 359 1.82 14.02 14.71
CA GLN A 359 1.00 14.49 15.82
C GLN A 359 -0.50 14.21 15.60
N GLU A 360 -1.03 14.50 14.41
CA GLU A 360 -2.44 14.24 14.12
C GLU A 360 -2.74 12.75 13.92
N THR A 361 -1.76 11.96 13.48
CA THR A 361 -1.85 10.49 13.50
C THR A 361 -2.01 10.00 14.94
N PHE A 362 -1.16 10.45 15.86
CA PHE A 362 -1.27 10.10 17.28
C PHE A 362 -2.59 10.56 17.89
N ARG A 363 -3.01 11.81 17.63
CA ARG A 363 -4.31 12.34 18.09
C ARG A 363 -5.46 11.48 17.57
N PHE A 364 -5.41 11.08 16.31
CA PHE A 364 -6.43 10.25 15.71
C PHE A 364 -6.48 8.86 16.36
N LEU A 365 -5.35 8.18 16.47
CA LEU A 365 -5.28 6.84 17.07
C LEU A 365 -5.70 6.81 18.55
N THR A 366 -5.60 7.94 19.24
CA THR A 366 -6.04 8.05 20.65
C THR A 366 -7.48 8.52 20.80
N THR A 367 -7.93 9.47 19.99
CA THR A 367 -9.22 10.17 20.22
C THR A 367 -10.28 9.94 19.14
N GLY A 368 -9.92 9.34 18.01
CA GLY A 368 -10.73 9.29 16.80
C GLY A 368 -10.91 10.65 16.14
N ARG A 369 -10.12 11.66 16.51
CA ARG A 369 -10.19 13.03 15.98
C ARG A 369 -8.83 13.46 15.46
N ALA A 370 -8.84 14.32 14.45
CA ALA A 370 -7.67 15.02 13.94
C ALA A 370 -8.02 16.48 13.68
N ASN A 371 -7.04 17.37 13.86
CA ASN A 371 -7.11 18.80 13.60
C ASN A 371 -6.54 19.10 12.21
N MET A 372 -7.44 19.32 11.24
CA MET A 372 -7.05 19.55 9.84
C MET A 372 -6.22 20.82 9.67
N THR A 373 -6.43 21.85 10.50
CA THR A 373 -5.61 23.07 10.45
C THR A 373 -4.18 22.81 10.90
N ASN A 374 -3.93 21.83 11.78
CA ASN A 374 -2.58 21.51 12.23
C ASN A 374 -1.77 20.81 11.12
N LEU A 375 -2.41 20.00 10.27
CA LEU A 375 -1.74 19.26 9.18
C LEU A 375 -1.03 20.17 8.17
N GLY A 376 -1.50 21.41 8.00
CA GLY A 376 -0.86 22.43 7.15
C GLY A 376 0.12 23.35 7.89
N ARG A 377 0.53 23.01 9.13
CA ARG A 377 1.50 23.79 9.91
C ARG A 377 2.83 23.08 10.03
N ILE A 378 3.90 23.87 9.98
CA ILE A 378 5.27 23.40 10.23
C ILE A 378 5.52 23.33 11.74
N GLU A 379 4.95 24.27 12.49
CA GLU A 379 5.02 24.27 13.95
C GLU A 379 4.22 23.10 14.54
N GLN A 380 4.79 22.50 15.58
CA GLN A 380 4.12 21.43 16.33
C GLN A 380 3.05 22.00 17.26
N ASP A 381 1.95 21.26 17.44
CA ASP A 381 0.94 21.55 18.46
C ASP A 381 1.56 21.28 19.85
N PRO A 382 1.65 22.28 20.74
CA PRO A 382 2.25 22.12 22.07
C PRO A 382 1.40 21.25 23.02
N GLY A 383 0.13 20.99 22.67
CA GLY A 383 -0.76 20.10 23.41
C GLY A 383 -0.60 18.61 23.07
N LEU A 384 0.26 18.28 22.12
CA LEU A 384 0.57 16.91 21.72
C LEU A 384 2.04 16.56 22.01
N PRO A 385 2.38 15.27 22.14
CA PRO A 385 3.77 14.88 22.32
C PRO A 385 4.66 15.40 21.20
N ILE A 386 5.85 15.88 21.57
CA ILE A 386 6.82 16.44 20.63
C ILE A 386 7.36 15.34 19.72
N VAL A 387 7.36 15.63 18.42
CA VAL A 387 8.03 14.83 17.40
C VAL A 387 9.48 15.31 17.31
N PRO A 388 10.48 14.42 17.49
CA PRO A 388 11.89 14.78 17.35
C PRO A 388 12.21 15.36 15.96
N GLY A 389 13.30 16.13 15.83
CA GLY A 389 13.81 16.57 14.53
C GLY A 389 14.55 15.45 13.77
N VAL A 390 14.88 15.71 12.50
CA VAL A 390 15.71 14.83 11.66
C VAL A 390 17.19 15.12 11.86
#